data_AF-A0A5K0YZJ1-F1
#
_entry.id   AF-A0A5K0YZJ1-F1
#
_cell.length_a   1.000
_cell.length_b   1.000
_cell.length_c   1.000
_cell.angle_alpha   90.00
_cell.angle_beta   90.00
_cell.angle_gamma   90.00
#
_symmetry.space_group_name_H-M   'P 1'
#
loop_
_entity.id
_entity.type
_entity.pdbx_description
1 polymer ?
#
loop_
_entity_poly.entity_id
_entity_poly.type
_entity_poly.pdbx_seq_one_letter_code
_entity_poly.pdbx_strand_id
1 'polypeptide(L)'
;AHSCSICGEAPYSHVYWYTHQNGRLEVRVKQLPQDHQLPGKEEGKLWMWTRCLKCERKNDISKPTNRVVMSAAAHGLSFGKFLELSFANRSVTDRLASCGHSLNRDCLRFYG
;
A
#
# COMPACT_ATOMS: atom_id res chain seq x y z
N ALA A 1 -16.80 -13.80 -3.26
CA ALA A 1 -16.33 -12.42 -3.44
C ALA A 1 -16.96 -11.57 -2.35
N HIS A 2 -16.19 -10.78 -1.60
CA HIS A 2 -16.78 -9.88 -0.60
C HIS A 2 -17.34 -8.66 -1.32
N SER A 3 -18.64 -8.42 -1.23
CA SER A 3 -19.33 -7.22 -1.70
C SER A 3 -19.44 -6.18 -0.58
N CYS A 4 -19.59 -4.91 -0.95
CA CYS A 4 -19.87 -3.85 0.02
C CYS A 4 -21.26 -4.07 0.66
N SER A 5 -21.33 -4.07 1.99
CA SER A 5 -22.59 -4.27 2.71
C SER A 5 -23.58 -3.11 2.59
N ILE A 6 -23.12 -1.93 2.13
CA ILE A 6 -23.95 -0.73 2.00
C ILE A 6 -24.59 -0.64 0.62
N CYS A 7 -23.82 -0.83 -0.46
CA CYS A 7 -24.29 -0.65 -1.83
C CYS A 7 -24.26 -1.92 -2.70
N GLY A 8 -23.74 -3.04 -2.20
CA GLY A 8 -23.64 -4.30 -2.94
C GLY A 8 -22.49 -4.36 -3.98
N GLU A 9 -21.88 -3.22 -4.31
CA GLU A 9 -20.80 -3.13 -5.29
C GLU A 9 -19.51 -3.81 -4.84
N ALA A 10 -18.65 -4.13 -5.81
CA ALA A 10 -17.36 -4.75 -5.54
C ALA A 10 -16.39 -3.82 -4.77
N PRO A 11 -15.42 -4.35 -3.99
CA PRO A 11 -14.49 -3.52 -3.20
C PRO A 11 -13.61 -2.62 -4.07
N TYR A 12 -13.31 -3.02 -5.30
CA TYR A 12 -12.53 -2.22 -6.26
C TYR A 12 -13.33 -1.06 -6.87
N SER A 13 -14.64 -0.99 -6.65
CA SER A 13 -15.48 0.17 -7.00
C SER A 13 -15.43 1.28 -5.93
N HIS A 14 -14.69 1.08 -4.83
CA HIS A 14 -14.62 1.99 -3.70
C HIS A 14 -13.23 2.61 -3.52
N VAL A 15 -13.22 3.83 -2.95
CA VAL A 15 -12.04 4.45 -2.37
C VAL A 15 -12.26 4.57 -0.87
N TYR A 16 -11.40 3.96 -0.07
CA TYR A 16 -11.50 4.00 1.38
C TYR A 16 -10.60 5.11 1.93
N TRP A 17 -11.18 5.98 2.75
CA TRP A 17 -10.47 7.09 3.38
C TRP A 17 -10.39 6.87 4.88
N TYR A 18 -9.18 6.94 5.43
CA TYR A 18 -8.94 6.90 6.87
C TYR A 18 -8.23 8.18 7.26
N THR A 19 -8.88 9.01 8.09
CA THR A 19 -8.32 10.29 8.54
C THR A 19 -8.01 10.21 10.02
N HIS A 20 -6.80 10.61 10.40
CA HIS A 20 -6.38 10.71 11.79
C HIS A 20 -5.52 11.96 11.96
N GLN A 21 -6.02 12.94 12.72
CA GLN A 21 -5.38 14.22 13.09
C GLN A 21 -4.42 14.81 12.04
N ASN A 22 -3.18 14.31 12.00
CA ASN A 22 -2.08 14.80 11.19
C ASN A 22 -1.94 14.12 9.82
N GLY A 23 -2.89 13.29 9.41
CA GLY A 23 -2.78 12.53 8.17
C GLY A 23 -4.09 11.94 7.67
N ARG A 24 -4.05 11.60 6.39
CA ARG A 24 -5.13 10.92 5.68
C ARG A 24 -4.52 9.82 4.83
N LEU A 25 -5.05 8.62 4.95
CA LEU A 25 -4.74 7.50 4.08
C LEU A 25 -5.88 7.31 3.09
N GLU A 26 -5.52 7.22 1.82
CA GLU A 26 -6.40 6.81 0.75
C GLU A 26 -6.02 5.38 0.33
N VAL A 27 -6.97 4.46 0.39
CA VAL A 27 -6.78 3.07 -0.01
C VAL A 27 -7.67 2.78 -1.22
N ARG A 28 -7.04 2.24 -2.27
CA ARG A 28 -7.71 1.78 -3.48
C ARG A 28 -7.43 0.31 -3.68
N VAL A 29 -8.47 -0.45 -3.98
CA VAL A 29 -8.35 -1.87 -4.33
C VAL A 29 -8.44 -1.99 -5.85
N LYS A 30 -7.59 -2.83 -6.44
CA LYS A 30 -7.67 -3.17 -7.86
C LYS A 30 -7.66 -4.67 -8.02
N GLN A 31 -8.52 -5.17 -8.89
CA GLN A 31 -8.44 -6.55 -9.36
C GLN A 31 -7.38 -6.63 -10.45
N LEU A 32 -6.39 -7.50 -10.26
CA LEU A 32 -5.37 -7.74 -11.28
C LEU A 32 -5.90 -8.73 -12.33
N PRO A 33 -5.63 -8.48 -13.62
CA PRO A 33 -5.80 -9.48 -14.68
C PRO A 33 -5.07 -10.79 -14.36
N GLN A 34 -5.53 -11.91 -14.93
CA GLN A 34 -5.03 -13.24 -14.60
C GLN A 34 -3.54 -13.43 -14.96
N ASP A 35 -3.11 -12.82 -16.06
CA ASP A 35 -1.72 -12.79 -16.53
C ASP A 35 -0.79 -11.91 -15.65
N HIS A 36 -1.37 -11.08 -14.78
CA HIS A 36 -0.64 -10.19 -13.87
C HIS A 36 -0.69 -10.66 -12.40
N GLN A 37 -1.17 -11.89 -12.15
CA GLN A 37 -1.22 -12.44 -10.80
C GLN A 37 0.18 -12.55 -10.19
N LEU A 38 0.24 -12.25 -8.89
CA LEU A 38 1.47 -12.35 -8.14
C LEU A 38 1.72 -13.80 -7.71
N PRO A 39 2.96 -14.30 -7.84
CA PRO A 39 3.27 -15.68 -7.52
C PRO A 39 3.19 -15.93 -6.00
N GLY A 40 2.85 -17.16 -5.62
CA GLY A 40 2.88 -17.61 -4.22
C GLY A 40 1.62 -17.32 -3.40
N LYS A 41 0.50 -17.07 -4.06
CA LYS A 41 -0.83 -16.98 -3.45
C LYS A 41 -1.15 -18.20 -2.59
N GLU A 42 -0.90 -19.41 -3.11
CA GLU A 42 -1.15 -20.67 -2.40
C GLU A 42 -0.23 -20.86 -1.17
N GLU A 43 0.94 -20.21 -1.17
CA GLU A 43 1.85 -20.18 -0.01
C GLU A 43 1.53 -19.04 0.97
N GLY A 44 0.45 -18.27 0.73
CA GLY A 44 0.07 -17.12 1.55
C GLY A 44 1.07 -15.97 1.50
N LYS A 45 1.88 -15.86 0.43
CA LYS A 45 2.82 -14.75 0.26
C LYS A 45 2.06 -13.47 -0.08
N LEU A 46 2.34 -12.41 0.67
CA LEU A 46 1.92 -11.06 0.33
C LEU A 46 3.14 -10.27 -0.15
N TRP A 47 3.09 -9.76 -1.37
CA TRP A 47 4.12 -8.90 -1.92
C TRP A 47 3.88 -7.45 -1.53
N MET A 48 4.96 -6.69 -1.39
CA MET A 48 4.90 -5.25 -1.21
C MET A 48 5.95 -4.54 -2.06
N TRP A 49 5.62 -3.35 -2.51
CA TRP A 49 6.55 -2.43 -3.19
C TRP A 49 6.07 -1.00 -3.06
N THR A 50 6.95 -0.06 -3.38
CA THR A 50 6.67 1.38 -3.25
C THR A 50 7.02 2.11 -4.53
N ARG A 51 6.32 3.21 -4.82
CA ARG A 51 6.68 4.14 -5.89
C ARG A 51 6.66 5.58 -5.35
N CYS A 52 7.79 6.28 -5.42
CA CYS A 52 7.87 7.68 -5.04
C CYS A 52 7.27 8.58 -6.11
N LEU A 53 6.35 9.48 -5.76
CA LEU A 53 5.70 10.40 -6.69
C LEU A 53 6.54 11.66 -7.02
N LYS A 54 7.62 11.90 -6.26
CA LYS A 54 8.53 13.04 -6.44
C LYS A 54 9.79 12.74 -7.24
N CYS A 55 10.19 11.47 -7.36
CA CYS A 55 11.35 11.12 -8.18
C CYS A 55 11.12 11.47 -9.66
N GLU A 56 12.22 11.74 -10.37
CA GLU A 56 12.19 11.96 -11.81
C GLU A 56 11.38 10.88 -12.53
N ARG A 57 10.49 11.33 -13.40
CA ARG A 57 9.57 10.49 -14.15
C ARG A 57 10.25 10.14 -15.46
N LYS A 58 10.39 8.84 -15.74
CA LYS A 58 10.69 8.37 -17.09
C LYS A 58 9.35 7.98 -17.71
N ASN A 59 8.97 8.60 -18.83
CA ASN A 59 7.64 8.42 -19.45
C ASN A 59 6.48 8.71 -18.47
N ASP A 60 6.51 9.85 -17.78
CA ASP A 60 5.51 10.31 -16.79
C ASP A 60 5.31 9.42 -15.56
N ILE A 61 6.10 8.36 -15.40
CA ILE A 61 6.02 7.45 -14.26
C ILE A 61 7.41 7.30 -13.61
N SER A 62 7.47 7.50 -12.30
CA SER A 62 8.66 7.15 -11.52
C SER A 62 8.80 5.64 -11.38
N LYS A 63 10.04 5.15 -11.38
CA LYS A 63 10.33 3.71 -11.25
C LYS A 63 9.93 3.21 -9.85
N PRO A 64 9.12 2.15 -9.72
CA PRO A 64 8.84 1.52 -8.43
C PRO A 64 10.07 0.76 -7.91
N THR A 65 10.11 0.50 -6.61
CA THR A 65 11.06 -0.44 -6.02
C THR A 65 10.80 -1.86 -6.51
N ASN A 66 11.80 -2.74 -6.38
CA ASN A 66 11.58 -4.16 -6.58
C ASN A 66 10.49 -4.67 -5.63
N ARG A 67 9.72 -5.66 -6.10
CA ARG A 67 8.76 -6.36 -5.24
C ARG A 67 9.52 -7.22 -4.24
N VAL A 68 9.09 -7.16 -2.98
CA VAL A 68 9.62 -7.98 -1.90
C VAL A 68 8.49 -8.67 -1.18
N VAL A 69 8.71 -9.90 -0.72
CA VAL A 69 7.72 -10.61 0.09
C VAL A 69 7.69 -9.98 1.48
N MET A 70 6.49 -9.73 1.98
CA MET A 70 6.29 -9.15 3.29
C MET A 70 6.68 -10.17 4.38
N SER A 71 7.43 -9.72 5.39
CA SER A 71 7.83 -10.59 6.51
C SER A 71 6.62 -11.13 7.27
N ALA A 72 6.75 -12.31 7.89
CA ALA A 72 5.69 -12.91 8.70
C ALA A 72 5.20 -11.98 9.83
N ALA A 73 6.13 -11.26 10.49
CA ALA A 73 5.80 -10.30 11.54
C ALA A 73 4.93 -9.14 11.03
N ALA A 74 5.21 -8.63 9.83
CA ALA A 74 4.39 -7.58 9.22
C ALA A 74 3.06 -8.14 8.70
N HIS A 75 3.05 -9.34 8.13
CA HIS A 75 1.84 -10.01 7.63
C HIS A 75 0.84 -10.35 8.73
N GLY A 76 1.32 -10.65 9.93
CA GLY A 76 0.46 -10.90 11.10
C GLY A 76 -0.18 -9.66 11.72
N LEU A 77 0.12 -8.45 11.25
CA LEU A 77 -0.49 -7.23 11.78
C LEU A 77 -1.91 -7.05 11.24
N SER A 78 -2.83 -6.68 12.12
CA SER A 78 -4.11 -6.16 11.66
C SER A 78 -3.91 -4.85 10.89
N PHE A 79 -4.84 -4.53 9.99
CA PHE A 79 -4.78 -3.28 9.24
C PHE A 79 -4.74 -2.06 10.18
N GLY A 80 -5.51 -2.07 11.27
CA GLY A 80 -5.47 -1.02 12.29
C GLY A 80 -4.10 -0.85 12.94
N LYS A 81 -3.40 -1.95 13.28
CA LYS A 81 -2.05 -1.88 13.85
C LYS A 81 -1.03 -1.34 12.84
N PHE A 82 -1.18 -1.69 11.56
CA PHE A 82 -0.38 -1.09 10.48
C PHE A 82 -0.57 0.43 10.38
N LEU A 83 -1.82 0.91 10.49
CA LEU A 83 -2.13 2.35 10.49
C LEU A 83 -1.48 3.05 11.69
N GLU A 84 -1.66 2.50 12.89
CA GLU A 84 -1.06 3.03 14.12
C GLU A 84 0.47 3.17 13.97
N LEU A 85 1.15 2.11 13.54
CA LEU A 85 2.61 2.13 13.36
C LEU A 85 3.05 3.14 12.29
N SER A 86 2.26 3.33 11.23
CA SER A 86 2.62 4.24 10.13
C SER A 86 2.46 5.72 10.50
N PHE A 87 1.48 6.06 11.35
CA PHE A 87 1.07 7.45 11.57
C PHE A 87 1.17 7.95 13.01
N ALA A 88 1.23 7.08 14.02
CA ALA A 88 1.32 7.51 15.42
C ALA A 88 2.78 7.72 15.88
N ASN A 89 3.73 7.01 15.26
CA ASN A 89 5.15 7.11 15.62
C ASN A 89 5.90 8.06 14.69
N ARG A 90 6.35 9.22 15.21
CA ARG A 90 7.11 10.22 14.45
C ARG A 90 8.33 9.63 13.72
N SER A 91 9.05 8.69 14.32
CA SER A 91 10.21 8.04 13.67
C SER A 91 9.83 7.19 12.46
N VAL A 92 8.60 6.68 12.40
CA VAL A 92 8.06 5.94 11.25
C VAL A 92 7.42 6.89 10.25
N THR A 93 6.77 7.97 10.73
CA THR A 93 6.18 9.02 9.89
C THR A 93 7.23 9.73 9.04
N ASP A 94 8.42 9.99 9.61
CA ASP A 94 9.53 10.66 8.94
C ASP A 94 10.47 9.71 8.19
N ARG A 95 10.10 8.43 8.03
CA ARG A 95 10.89 7.49 7.23
C ARG A 95 11.06 7.99 5.81
N LEU A 96 12.31 7.98 5.35
CA LEU A 96 12.66 8.27 3.97
C LEU A 96 12.70 6.98 3.15
N ALA A 97 12.25 7.07 1.91
CA ALA A 97 12.54 6.07 0.89
C ALA A 97 14.03 6.10 0.54
N SER A 98 14.52 5.08 -0.18
CA SER A 98 15.91 5.04 -0.65
C SER A 98 16.32 6.25 -1.51
N CYS A 99 15.34 6.93 -2.11
CA CYS A 99 15.54 8.17 -2.85
C CYS A 99 15.54 9.46 -2.01
N GLY A 100 15.50 9.36 -0.67
CA GLY A 100 15.53 10.50 0.25
C GLY A 100 14.20 11.24 0.43
N HIS A 101 13.12 10.84 -0.25
CA HIS A 101 11.80 11.44 -0.10
C HIS A 101 10.96 10.77 0.99
N SER A 102 9.98 11.48 1.55
CA SER A 102 9.13 10.95 2.63
C SER A 102 8.30 9.75 2.15
N LEU A 103 8.43 8.62 2.84
CA LEU A 103 7.75 7.38 2.49
C LEU A 103 6.23 7.46 2.70
N ASN A 104 5.75 8.23 3.68
CA ASN A 104 4.32 8.35 3.98
C ASN A 104 3.64 9.45 3.18
N ARG A 105 4.35 10.53 2.86
CA ARG A 105 3.78 11.70 2.16
C ARG A 105 3.99 11.66 0.66
N ASP A 106 5.16 11.21 0.23
CA ASP A 106 5.62 11.39 -1.14
C ASP A 106 5.57 10.08 -1.95
N CYS A 107 5.13 8.96 -1.36
CA CYS A 107 5.16 7.64 -2.00
C CYS A 107 3.81 6.90 -1.96
N LEU A 108 3.53 6.12 -3.01
CA LEU A 108 2.47 5.11 -3.03
C LEU A 108 3.02 3.76 -2.56
N ARG A 109 2.26 3.06 -1.72
CA ARG A 109 2.54 1.68 -1.29
C ARG A 109 1.56 0.73 -1.92
N PHE A 110 2.08 -0.40 -2.38
CA PHE A 110 1.31 -1.45 -3.02
C PHE A 110 1.47 -2.75 -2.24
N TYR A 111 0.39 -3.52 -2.19
CA TYR A 111 0.29 -4.82 -1.54
C TYR A 111 -0.52 -5.75 -2.45
N GLY A 112 -0.13 -7.01 -2.59
CA GLY A 112 -0.88 -7.99 -3.38
C GLY A 112 -0.27 -9.37 -3.45
#